data_AF-A0A350UBR2-F1
#
_entry.id   AF-A0A350UBR2-F1
#
_cell.length_a   1.000
_cell.length_b   1.000
_cell.length_c   1.000
_cell.angle_alpha   90.00
_cell.angle_beta   90.00
_cell.angle_gamma   90.00
#
_symmetry.space_group_name_H-M   'P 1'
#
loop_
_entity.id
_entity.type
_entity.pdbx_description
1 polymer ?
#
loop_
_entity_poly.entity_id
_entity_poly.type
_entity_poly.pdbx_seq_one_letter_code
_entity_poly.pdbx_strand_id
1 'polypeptide(L)' 'STQIARMHAPVGLAIGAETPAEIAVSIAAELIRHRSCKNAK' A
#
# COMPACT_ATOMS: atom_id res chain seq x y z
N SER A 1 -5.26 22.35 5.75
CA SER A 1 -4.07 21.68 5.17
C SER A 1 -3.65 20.40 5.92
N THR A 2 -4.14 20.13 7.13
CA THR A 2 -3.76 18.96 7.97
C THR A 2 -4.08 17.57 7.40
N GLN A 3 -4.99 17.48 6.42
CA GLN A 3 -5.36 16.21 5.77
C GLN A 3 -4.20 15.59 4.97
N ILE A 4 -3.37 16.42 4.33
CA ILE A 4 -2.25 15.95 3.49
C ILE A 4 -1.15 15.31 4.33
N ALA A 5 -0.98 15.75 5.58
CA ALA A 5 0.03 15.19 6.49
C ALA A 5 -0.21 13.71 6.85
N ARG A 6 -1.43 13.20 6.63
CA ARG A 6 -1.75 11.77 6.83
C ARG A 6 -1.67 10.94 5.54
N MET A 7 -1.35 11.56 4.41
CA MET A 7 -1.28 10.91 3.11
C MET A 7 0.08 10.21 2.96
N HIS A 8 0.06 8.90 2.74
CA HIS A 8 1.25 8.13 2.43
C HIS A 8 1.41 8.05 0.91
N ALA A 9 2.55 8.50 0.40
CA ALA A 9 2.91 8.41 -1.00
C ALA A 9 4.44 8.23 -1.12
N PRO A 10 4.94 7.36 -2.00
CA PRO A 10 4.22 6.47 -2.94
C PRO A 10 3.43 5.34 -2.24
N VAL A 11 2.38 4.84 -2.91
CA VAL A 11 1.52 3.73 -2.43
C VAL A 11 1.88 2.43 -3.16
N GLY A 12 1.75 1.30 -2.47
CA GLY A 12 2.04 -0.02 -2.95
C GLY A 12 3.44 -0.53 -2.53
N LEU A 13 3.61 -1.85 -2.55
CA LEU A 13 4.92 -2.48 -2.40
C LEU A 13 5.80 -2.28 -3.66
N ALA A 14 7.10 -2.11 -3.45
CA ALA A 14 8.07 -1.96 -4.53
C ALA A 14 8.32 -3.29 -5.27
N ILE A 15 7.40 -3.65 -6.17
CA ILE A 15 7.45 -4.88 -6.99
C ILE A 15 7.89 -4.63 -8.43
N GLY A 16 8.20 -3.38 -8.80
CA GLY A 16 8.51 -3.00 -10.19
C GLY A 16 7.27 -2.99 -11.10
N ALA A 17 6.11 -2.57 -10.57
CA ALA A 17 4.85 -2.54 -11.31
C ALA A 17 4.85 -1.48 -12.42
N GLU A 18 4.47 -1.88 -13.63
CA GLU A 18 4.32 -1.01 -14.81
C GLU A 18 2.88 -1.04 -15.35
N THR A 19 2.20 -2.19 -15.27
CA THR A 19 0.82 -2.32 -15.75
C THR A 19 -0.20 -1.98 -14.67
N PRO A 20 -1.43 -1.55 -15.02
CA PRO A 20 -2.49 -1.29 -14.04
C PRO A 20 -2.80 -2.49 -13.14
N ALA A 21 -2.70 -3.71 -13.67
CA ALA A 21 -2.90 -4.94 -12.92
C ALA A 21 -1.80 -5.13 -11.86
N GLU A 22 -0.54 -4.91 -12.22
CA GLU A 22 0.58 -4.98 -11.28
C GLU A 22 0.48 -3.91 -10.18
N ILE A 23 0.09 -2.69 -10.54
CA ILE A 23 -0.14 -1.61 -9.58
C ILE A 23 -1.24 -2.00 -8.58
N ALA A 24 -2.35 -2.58 -9.06
CA ALA A 24 -3.42 -3.06 -8.20
C ALA A 24 -2.96 -4.15 -7.21
N VAL A 25 -2.14 -5.10 -7.69
CA VAL A 25 -1.56 -6.15 -6.83
C VAL A 25 -0.60 -5.55 -5.79
N SER A 26 0.24 -4.60 -6.18
CA SER A 26 1.16 -3.89 -5.29
C SER A 26 0.44 -3.19 -4.14
N ILE A 27 -0.67 -2.51 -4.45
CA ILE A 27 -1.52 -1.83 -3.44
C ILE A 27 -2.24 -2.86 -2.55
N ALA A 28 -2.84 -3.90 -3.14
CA ALA A 28 -3.53 -4.93 -2.37
C ALA A 28 -2.59 -5.64 -1.39
N ALA A 29 -1.35 -5.91 -1.79
CA ALA A 29 -0.33 -6.50 -0.94
C ALA A 29 0.04 -5.57 0.24
N GLU A 30 0.17 -4.26 0.01
CA GLU A 30 0.39 -3.30 1.09
C GLU A 30 -0.78 -3.26 2.09
N LEU A 31 -2.02 -3.27 1.62
CA LEU A 31 -3.22 -3.33 2.48
C LEU A 31 -3.23 -4.60 3.35
N ILE A 32 -2.91 -5.74 2.76
CA ILE A 32 -2.81 -7.02 3.48
C ILE A 32 -1.71 -6.93 4.55
N ARG A 33 -0.53 -6.38 4.23
CA ARG A 33 0.57 -6.19 5.19
C ARG A 33 0.11 -5.37 6.40
N HIS A 34 -0.60 -4.26 6.18
CA HIS A 34 -1.14 -3.44 7.27
C HIS A 34 -2.21 -4.16 8.09
N ARG A 35 -3.09 -4.94 7.45
CA ARG A 35 -4.10 -5.74 8.15
C ARG A 35 -3.46 -6.84 8.99
N SER A 36 -2.60 -7.65 8.38
CA SER A 36 -2.01 -8.84 9.00
C SER A 36 -1.05 -8.47 10.15
N CYS A 37 -0.36 -7.32 10.08
CA CYS A 37 0.45 -6.82 11.18
C CYS A 37 -0.38 -6.47 12.44
N LYS A 38 -1.68 -6.13 12.29
CA LYS A 38 -2.58 -5.96 13.45
C LYS A 38 -3.03 -7.28 14.08
N ASN A 39 -2.93 -8.39 13.36
CA ASN A 39 -3.35 -9.72 13.82
C ASN A 39 -2.23 -10.51 14.51
N ALA A 40 -1.00 -10.00 14.53
CA ALA A 40 0.15 -10.60 15.19
C ALA A 40 0.41 -10.02 16.59
N LYS A 41 -0.64 -9.49 17.24
CA LYS A 41 -0.65 -9.07 18.64
C LYS A 41 -1.56 -9.97 19.45
#